data_AF-A0A927DKB2-F1
#
_entry.id   AF-A0A927DKB2-F1
#
_cell.length_a   1.000
_cell.length_b   1.000
_cell.length_c   1.000
_cell.angle_alpha   90.00
_cell.angle_beta   90.00
_cell.angle_gamma   90.00
#
_symmetry.space_group_name_H-M   'P 1'
#
loop_
_entity.id
_entity.type
_entity.pdbx_description
1 polymer ?
#
loop_
_entity_poly.entity_id
_entity_poly.type
_entity_poly.pdbx_seq_one_letter_code
_entity_poly.pdbx_strand_id
1 'polypeptide(L)'
;MQREISYAEKHNNQHRFDGLKKALREVKDNCTDSKLRADHQEKIAEQKDEIAERRQDLQEAKEKGDAEKIAKRERKLQEAQDELKALEARDY
;
A
#
# COMPACT_ATOMS: atom_id res chain seq x y z
N MET A 1 16.11 -21.12 13.48
CA MET A 1 16.27 -21.13 12.00
C MET A 1 17.58 -20.52 11.48
N GLN A 2 18.44 -19.89 12.29
CA GLN A 2 19.79 -19.48 11.87
C GLN A 2 20.88 -20.55 12.09
N ARG A 3 20.57 -21.62 12.84
CA ARG A 3 21.56 -22.65 13.23
C ARG A 3 21.82 -23.74 12.18
N GLU A 4 20.96 -23.90 11.18
CA GLU A 4 21.11 -24.99 10.18
C GLU A 4 22.00 -24.60 8.99
N ILE A 5 22.23 -23.30 8.77
CA ILE A 5 23.08 -22.80 7.67
C ILE A 5 24.56 -23.09 7.95
N SER A 6 24.99 -23.10 9.22
CA SER A 6 26.39 -23.27 9.61
C SER A 6 26.88 -24.72 9.62
N TYR A 7 26.01 -25.72 9.51
CA TYR A 7 26.40 -27.14 9.58
C TYR A 7 26.61 -27.80 8.20
N ALA A 8 26.19 -27.15 7.11
CA ALA A 8 26.24 -27.72 5.76
C ALA A 8 27.56 -27.48 5.00
N GLU A 9 28.50 -26.71 5.54
CA GLU A 9 29.77 -26.39 4.88
C GLU A 9 30.78 -27.55 4.85
N LYS A 10 30.60 -28.61 5.65
CA LYS A 10 31.59 -29.71 5.80
C LYS A 10 31.29 -31.01 5.07
N HIS A 11 30.12 -31.17 4.47
CA HIS A 11 29.77 -32.36 3.71
C HIS A 11 29.14 -31.97 2.39
N ASN A 12 29.60 -32.59 1.30
CA ASN A 12 29.26 -32.46 -0.12
C ASN A 12 27.75 -32.32 -0.46
N ASN A 13 27.08 -31.29 0.06
CA ASN A 13 25.64 -31.03 0.00
C ASN A 13 25.36 -29.58 -0.44
N GLN A 14 26.18 -29.08 -1.35
CA GLN A 14 26.07 -27.73 -1.93
C GLN A 14 24.67 -27.47 -2.50
N HIS A 15 24.08 -28.45 -3.18
CA HIS A 15 22.70 -28.40 -3.67
C HIS A 15 21.65 -28.16 -2.57
N ARG A 16 21.82 -28.78 -1.40
CA ARG A 16 20.89 -28.62 -0.26
C ARG A 16 21.05 -27.23 0.37
N PHE A 17 22.27 -26.73 0.43
CA PHE A 17 22.56 -25.37 0.91
C PHE A 17 22.01 -24.29 -0.04
N ASP A 18 22.19 -24.46 -1.34
CA ASP A 18 21.64 -23.55 -2.36
C ASP A 18 20.10 -23.56 -2.36
N GLY A 19 19.49 -24.74 -2.17
CA GLY A 19 18.03 -24.88 -2.00
C GLY A 19 17.50 -24.13 -0.77
N LEU A 20 18.21 -24.21 0.37
CA LEU A 20 17.84 -23.47 1.59
C LEU A 20 18.02 -21.95 1.42
N LYS A 21 19.09 -21.50 0.76
CA LYS A 21 19.29 -20.08 0.43
C LYS A 21 18.19 -19.56 -0.50
N LYS A 22 17.82 -20.34 -1.53
CA LYS A 22 16.72 -20.00 -2.45
C LYS A 22 15.39 -19.91 -1.71
N ALA A 23 15.03 -20.91 -0.92
CA ALA A 23 13.81 -20.90 -0.11
C ALA A 23 13.77 -19.71 0.86
N LEU A 24 14.89 -19.40 1.51
CA LEU A 24 14.98 -18.23 2.40
C LEU A 24 14.78 -16.92 1.65
N ARG A 25 15.31 -16.81 0.43
CA ARG A 25 15.12 -15.63 -0.42
C ARG A 25 13.66 -15.52 -0.86
N GLU A 26 13.07 -16.60 -1.35
CA GLU A 26 11.66 -16.63 -1.77
C GLU A 26 10.70 -16.26 -0.63
N VAL A 27 10.93 -16.75 0.58
CA VAL A 27 10.14 -16.37 1.76
C VAL A 27 10.28 -14.87 2.06
N LYS A 28 11.50 -14.32 2.02
CA LYS A 28 11.73 -12.89 2.24
C LYS A 28 11.10 -12.01 1.15
N ASP A 29 11.25 -12.41 -0.10
CA ASP A 29 10.70 -11.68 -1.25
C ASP A 29 9.16 -11.69 -1.19
N ASN A 30 8.54 -12.84 -0.90
CA ASN A 30 7.08 -12.95 -0.73
C ASN A 30 6.56 -12.14 0.47
N CYS A 31 7.27 -12.16 1.61
CA CYS A 31 6.90 -11.33 2.76
C CYS A 31 7.00 -9.82 2.44
N THR A 32 7.96 -9.41 1.61
CA THR A 32 8.13 -8.01 1.19
C THR A 32 7.00 -7.58 0.25
N ASP A 33 6.63 -8.45 -0.70
CA ASP A 33 5.49 -8.24 -1.61
C ASP A 33 4.17 -8.13 -0.84
N SER A 34 3.93 -9.06 0.10
CA SER A 34 2.73 -9.05 0.94
C SER A 34 2.61 -7.77 1.78
N LYS A 35 3.72 -7.29 2.34
CA LYS A 35 3.74 -6.03 3.09
C LYS A 35 3.46 -4.84 2.17
N LEU A 36 4.07 -4.79 0.99
CA LEU A 36 3.84 -3.71 0.02
C LEU A 36 2.37 -3.61 -0.39
N ARG A 37 1.71 -4.75 -0.61
CA ARG A 37 0.27 -4.81 -0.90
C ARG A 37 -0.58 -4.33 0.27
N ALA A 38 -0.23 -4.72 1.50
CA ALA A 38 -0.95 -4.29 2.69
C ALA A 38 -0.85 -2.76 2.87
N ASP A 39 0.36 -2.20 2.79
CA ASP A 39 0.60 -0.75 2.86
C ASP A 39 -0.14 0.00 1.73
N HIS A 40 -0.28 -0.62 0.56
CA HIS A 40 -1.04 -0.05 -0.55
C HIS A 40 -2.55 -0.05 -0.30
N GLN A 41 -3.09 -1.15 0.23
CA GLN A 41 -4.52 -1.23 0.61
C GLN A 41 -4.88 -0.25 1.73
N GLU A 42 -3.98 -0.06 2.70
CA GLU A 42 -4.13 0.94 3.76
C GLU A 42 -4.26 2.35 3.17
N LYS A 43 -3.37 2.74 2.25
CA LYS A 43 -3.45 4.04 1.56
C LYS A 43 -4.75 4.23 0.78
N ILE A 44 -5.26 3.18 0.15
CA ILE A 44 -6.56 3.22 -0.55
C ILE A 44 -7.69 3.47 0.46
N ALA A 45 -7.65 2.83 1.63
CA ALA A 45 -8.64 3.03 2.68
C ALA A 45 -8.59 4.46 3.23
N GLU A 46 -7.40 4.96 3.56
CA GLU A 46 -7.19 6.35 4.02
C GLU A 46 -7.71 7.36 2.99
N GLN A 47 -7.43 7.15 1.69
CA GLN A 47 -7.89 8.05 0.64
C GLN A 47 -9.42 8.05 0.50
N LYS A 48 -10.07 6.88 0.71
CA LYS A 48 -11.53 6.77 0.72
C LYS A 48 -12.15 7.53 1.89
N ASP A 49 -11.52 7.46 3.06
CA ASP A 49 -11.95 8.22 4.24
C ASP A 49 -11.78 9.73 4.01
N GLU A 50 -10.67 10.18 3.42
CA GLU A 50 -10.50 11.60 3.06
C GLU A 50 -11.60 12.06 2.09
N ILE A 51 -11.92 11.27 1.06
CA ILE A 51 -13.00 11.60 0.12
C ILE A 51 -14.34 11.76 0.86
N ALA A 52 -14.62 10.92 1.86
CA ALA A 52 -15.83 11.03 2.66
C ALA A 52 -15.86 12.34 3.46
N GLU A 53 -14.76 12.70 4.11
CA GLU A 53 -14.64 13.99 4.83
C GLU A 53 -14.79 15.19 3.90
N ARG A 54 -14.14 15.16 2.73
CA ARG A 54 -14.23 16.23 1.71
C ARG A 54 -15.65 16.42 1.19
N ARG A 55 -16.43 15.33 1.07
CA ARG A 55 -17.85 15.41 0.70
C ARG A 55 -18.69 16.08 1.77
N GLN A 56 -18.41 15.80 3.05
CA GLN A 56 -19.09 16.47 4.16
C GLN A 56 -18.75 17.96 4.21
N ASP A 57 -17.47 18.32 4.08
CA ASP A 57 -17.01 19.71 3.99
C ASP A 57 -17.71 20.48 2.85
N LEU A 58 -17.86 19.84 1.69
CA LEU A 58 -18.52 20.42 0.54
C LEU A 58 -20.01 20.64 0.81
N GLN A 59 -20.68 19.67 1.43
CA GLN A 59 -22.08 19.77 1.81
C GLN A 59 -22.31 20.94 2.79
N GLU A 60 -21.47 21.07 3.82
CA GLU A 60 -21.55 22.17 4.77
C GLU A 60 -21.32 23.54 4.08
N ALA A 61 -20.37 23.61 3.13
CA ALA A 61 -20.15 24.82 2.34
C ALA A 61 -21.37 25.17 1.46
N LYS A 62 -22.04 24.16 0.88
CA LYS A 62 -23.26 24.32 0.10
C LYS A 62 -24.42 24.85 0.95
N GLU A 63 -24.58 24.33 2.16
CA GLU A 63 -25.59 24.79 3.12
C GLU A 63 -25.37 26.23 3.57
N LYS A 64 -24.12 26.64 3.73
CA LYS A 64 -23.76 28.03 4.08
C LYS A 64 -23.85 29.00 2.89
N GLY A 65 -23.99 28.51 1.66
CA GLY A 65 -24.09 29.32 0.45
C GLY A 65 -22.81 30.10 0.08
N ASP A 66 -21.65 29.66 0.57
CA ASP A 66 -20.38 30.33 0.30
C ASP A 66 -19.78 29.81 -1.02
N ALA A 67 -20.08 30.50 -2.13
CA ALA A 67 -19.70 30.10 -3.47
C ALA A 67 -18.19 29.90 -3.66
N GLU A 68 -17.36 30.74 -3.02
CA GLU A 68 -15.90 30.62 -3.10
C GLU A 68 -15.43 29.34 -2.39
N LYS A 69 -15.96 29.08 -1.18
CA LYS A 69 -15.64 27.84 -0.47
C LYS A 69 -16.15 26.61 -1.19
N ILE A 70 -17.36 26.64 -1.77
CA ILE A 70 -17.91 25.54 -2.55
C ILE A 70 -16.95 25.17 -3.69
N ALA A 71 -16.57 26.14 -4.53
CA ALA A 71 -15.66 25.90 -5.65
C ALA A 71 -14.31 25.31 -5.19
N LYS A 72 -13.76 25.83 -4.08
CA LYS A 72 -12.52 25.30 -3.50
C LYS A 72 -12.65 23.88 -2.98
N ARG A 73 -13.78 23.53 -2.34
CA ARG A 73 -14.04 22.18 -1.81
C ARG A 73 -14.32 21.18 -2.92
N GLU A 74 -15.04 21.57 -3.97
CA GLU A 74 -15.27 20.73 -5.16
C GLU A 74 -13.96 20.36 -5.84
N ARG A 75 -13.06 21.34 -6.04
CA ARG A 75 -11.74 21.07 -6.60
C ARG A 75 -10.94 20.07 -5.76
N LYS A 76 -10.89 20.27 -4.44
CA LYS A 76 -10.17 19.36 -3.54
C LYS A 76 -10.76 17.95 -3.50
N LEU A 77 -12.09 17.85 -3.57
CA LEU A 77 -12.77 16.56 -3.66
C LEU A 77 -12.38 15.83 -4.95
N GLN A 78 -12.35 16.56 -6.08
CA GLN A 78 -11.93 16.00 -7.36
C GLN A 78 -10.47 15.53 -7.32
N GLU A 79 -9.56 16.35 -6.77
CA GLU A 79 -8.14 16.00 -6.61
C GLU A 79 -7.98 14.69 -5.80
N ALA A 80 -8.68 14.55 -4.67
CA ALA A 80 -8.67 13.32 -3.86
C ALA A 80 -9.24 12.10 -4.60
N GLN A 81 -10.29 12.30 -5.43
CA GLN A 81 -10.85 11.23 -6.25
C GLN A 81 -9.89 10.77 -7.36
N ASP A 82 -9.17 11.71 -7.97
CA ASP A 82 -8.15 11.41 -8.98
C ASP A 82 -6.96 10.67 -8.36
N GLU A 83 -6.53 11.05 -7.16
CA GLU A 83 -5.51 10.34 -6.38
C GLU A 83 -5.95 8.92 -6.02
N LEU A 84 -7.19 8.73 -5.56
CA LEU A 84 -7.73 7.39 -5.32
C LEU A 84 -7.69 6.54 -6.59
N LYS A 85 -8.12 7.09 -7.73
CA LYS A 85 -8.09 6.37 -9.01
C LYS A 85 -6.66 6.02 -9.41
N ALA A 86 -5.70 6.90 -9.16
CA ALA A 86 -4.29 6.62 -9.42
C ALA A 86 -3.72 5.55 -8.49
N LEU A 87 -4.18 5.49 -7.23
CA LEU A 87 -3.83 4.41 -6.30
C LEU A 87 -4.43 3.08 -6.77
N GLU A 88 -5.73 3.04 -7.06
CA GLU A 88 -6.42 1.82 -7.52
C GLU A 88 -5.91 1.27 -8.86
N ALA A 89 -5.31 2.12 -9.70
CA ALA A 89 -4.73 1.73 -10.98
C ALA A 89 -3.28 1.20 -10.89
N ARG A 90 -2.62 1.27 -9.72
CA ARG A 90 -1.26 0.74 -9.55
C ARG A 90 -1.33 -0.76 -9.23
N ASP A 91 -0.72 -1.56 -10.08
CA ASP A 91 -0.53 -2.99 -9.81
C ASP A 91 0.63 -3.19 -8.81
N TYR A 92 0.33 -3.79 -7.66
CA TYR A 92 1.28 -4.25 -6.64
C TYR A 92 0.99 -5.73 -6.30
#